data_AF-A0A7W8FG12-F1
#
_entry.id   AF-A0A7W8FG12-F1
#
_cell.length_a   1.000
_cell.length_b   1.000
_cell.length_c   1.000
_cell.angle_alpha   90.00
_cell.angle_beta   90.00
_cell.angle_gamma   90.00
#
_symmetry.space_group_name_H-M   'P 1'
#
loop_
_entity.id
_entity.type
_entity.pdbx_description
1 polymer ?
#
loop_
_entity_poly.entity_id
_entity_poly.type
_entity_poly.pdbx_seq_one_letter_code
_entity_poly.pdbx_strand_id
1 'polypeptide(L)'
;MRNQIFLALLLTFGLTTGGCAWFGGDTSSTEAAITPAQPEEATEPAPAPVPPATGKAAKADKKAAKPADKKTSAKGAKTEAQIAAELETVGRKLVAQAGRTVVPSKAKKDVRQVGKDFVASYVEVDESTISTELRPGASGQYVGFVRYKENVYECRGASRQAALTAACQQVKARRINELIRYDGSSWQY
;
A
#
# COMPACT_ATOMS: atom_id res chain seq x y z
N MET A 1 48.19 48.11 8.50
CA MET A 1 48.10 47.70 9.92
C MET A 1 47.22 46.44 9.94
N ARG A 2 47.75 45.22 9.76
CA ARG A 2 48.62 44.39 10.62
C ARG A 2 47.91 43.94 11.90
N ASN A 3 47.32 42.74 11.88
CA ASN A 3 47.76 41.63 12.73
C ASN A 3 47.04 40.32 12.39
N GLN A 4 47.83 39.37 11.88
CA GLN A 4 47.59 37.94 12.04
C GLN A 4 47.99 37.56 13.47
N ILE A 5 47.19 36.71 14.13
CA ILE A 5 47.65 35.87 15.23
C ILE A 5 47.17 34.45 14.96
N PHE A 6 48.13 33.61 14.60
CA PHE A 6 48.10 32.16 14.73
C PHE A 6 47.83 31.78 16.19
N LEU A 7 47.03 30.74 16.44
CA LEU A 7 47.52 29.61 17.23
C LEU A 7 46.64 28.38 17.01
N ALA A 8 47.27 27.34 16.48
CA ALA A 8 46.77 25.99 16.39
C ALA A 8 46.66 25.37 17.80
N LEU A 9 45.60 24.59 18.03
CA LEU A 9 45.59 23.57 19.08
C LEU A 9 45.31 22.21 18.41
N LEU A 10 46.40 21.52 18.08
CA LEU A 10 46.42 20.09 17.83
C LEU A 10 46.36 19.38 19.18
N LEU A 11 45.37 18.51 19.37
CA LEU A 11 45.40 17.46 20.39
C LEU A 11 44.81 16.18 19.78
N THR A 12 45.71 15.37 19.25
CA THR A 12 45.55 13.98 18.85
C THR A 12 45.52 13.08 20.09
N PHE A 13 44.52 12.20 20.21
CA PHE A 13 44.55 10.85 20.81
C PHE A 13 43.12 10.28 20.64
N GLY A 14 42.86 9.09 20.09
CA GLY A 14 43.72 8.00 19.64
C GLY A 14 42.91 6.97 18.84
N LEU A 15 43.67 6.08 18.20
CA LEU A 15 43.21 4.87 17.49
C LEU A 15 42.26 4.04 18.36
N THR A 16 41.08 3.71 17.81
CA THR A 16 40.54 2.36 17.94
C THR A 16 40.15 1.83 16.57
N THR A 17 40.91 0.81 16.19
CA THR A 17 40.65 -0.18 15.15
C THR A 17 39.28 -0.85 15.33
N GLY A 18 38.56 -1.10 14.25
CA GLY A 18 37.54 -2.15 14.22
C GLY A 18 36.26 -1.76 13.51
N GLY A 19 36.21 -1.96 12.19
CA GLY A 19 34.99 -1.87 11.41
C GLY A 19 35.19 -2.55 10.07
N CYS A 20 34.89 -3.85 10.02
CA CYS A 20 35.15 -4.76 8.91
C CYS A 20 34.65 -4.22 7.56
N ALA A 21 35.58 -4.10 6.61
CA ALA A 21 35.28 -4.17 5.19
C ALA A 21 34.79 -5.59 4.87
N TRP A 22 33.48 -5.83 4.98
CA TRP A 22 32.87 -7.08 4.55
C TRP A 22 32.52 -6.97 3.06
N PHE A 23 33.44 -7.48 2.26
CA PHE A 23 33.28 -8.10 0.93
C PHE A 23 32.46 -7.38 -0.13
N GLY A 24 33.19 -6.85 -1.11
CA GLY A 24 32.80 -6.94 -2.51
C GLY A 24 32.73 -8.41 -2.95
N GLY A 25 31.68 -8.72 -3.68
CA GLY A 25 31.45 -9.99 -4.36
C GLY A 25 30.77 -9.72 -5.68
N ASP A 26 31.56 -9.20 -6.63
CA ASP A 26 31.25 -9.28 -8.06
C ASP A 26 31.14 -10.77 -8.40
N THR A 27 29.93 -11.22 -8.72
CA THR A 27 29.74 -12.49 -9.42
C THR A 27 29.04 -12.17 -10.74
N SER A 28 29.87 -11.83 -11.72
CA SER A 28 29.56 -12.11 -13.11
C SER A 28 29.34 -13.62 -13.23
N SER A 29 28.12 -14.02 -13.53
CA SER A 29 27.79 -15.37 -14.00
C SER A 29 26.90 -15.19 -15.22
N THR A 30 27.59 -15.00 -16.34
CA THR A 30 27.38 -15.68 -17.61
C THR A 30 25.99 -16.30 -17.76
N GLU A 31 25.13 -15.51 -18.41
CA GLU A 31 24.29 -15.91 -19.54
C GLU A 31 24.42 -17.40 -19.93
N ALA A 32 23.51 -18.22 -19.39
CA ALA A 32 23.22 -19.55 -19.90
C ALA A 32 21.91 -19.47 -20.67
N ALA A 33 22.05 -19.43 -21.99
CA ALA A 33 20.99 -19.61 -22.96
C ALA A 33 20.33 -20.98 -22.77
N ILE A 34 19.00 -21.01 -22.56
CA ILE A 34 18.14 -22.16 -22.86
C ILE A 34 16.80 -21.66 -23.41
N THR A 35 16.72 -21.74 -24.74
CA THR A 35 15.56 -22.16 -25.57
C THR A 35 14.27 -21.31 -25.60
N PRO A 36 13.94 -20.71 -26.76
CA PRO A 36 12.58 -20.32 -27.09
C PRO A 36 11.83 -21.52 -27.71
N ALA A 37 10.70 -21.92 -27.14
CA ALA A 37 9.74 -22.78 -27.81
C ALA A 37 8.43 -22.00 -28.00
N GLN A 38 8.23 -21.55 -29.23
CA GLN A 38 6.95 -21.06 -29.74
C GLN A 38 5.99 -22.24 -29.99
N PRO A 39 4.68 -21.94 -30.15
CA PRO A 39 3.56 -22.88 -30.03
C PRO A 39 3.11 -23.49 -31.36
N GLU A 40 2.65 -24.74 -31.30
CA GLU A 40 1.86 -25.46 -32.31
C GLU A 40 0.80 -26.27 -31.53
N GLU A 41 -0.42 -26.53 -31.96
CA GLU A 41 -1.23 -26.10 -33.10
C GLU A 41 -2.67 -26.54 -32.76
N ALA A 42 -3.64 -25.83 -33.32
CA ALA A 42 -5.06 -26.10 -33.18
C ALA A 42 -5.47 -27.41 -33.86
N THR A 43 -6.44 -28.14 -33.29
CA THR A 43 -7.42 -28.89 -34.09
C THR A 43 -8.73 -29.00 -33.32
N GLU A 44 -9.73 -28.21 -33.74
CA GLU A 44 -11.16 -28.52 -33.57
C GLU A 44 -11.53 -29.62 -34.61
N PRO A 45 -12.59 -30.44 -34.43
CA PRO A 45 -13.96 -29.92 -34.50
C PRO A 45 -15.00 -30.60 -33.57
N ALA A 46 -16.04 -29.83 -33.25
CA ALA A 46 -17.31 -30.30 -32.70
C ALA A 46 -18.09 -31.22 -33.68
N PRO A 47 -19.14 -31.93 -33.23
CA PRO A 47 -20.46 -31.31 -33.30
C PRO A 47 -21.40 -31.59 -32.11
N ALA A 48 -22.23 -30.59 -31.79
CA ALA A 48 -23.43 -30.65 -30.94
C ALA A 48 -24.64 -31.21 -31.74
N PRO A 49 -25.92 -31.07 -31.31
CA PRO A 49 -26.61 -31.12 -30.00
C PRO A 49 -27.64 -32.31 -30.02
N VAL A 50 -28.52 -32.57 -29.03
CA VAL A 50 -29.95 -32.18 -28.94
C VAL A 50 -30.57 -32.82 -27.65
N PRO A 51 -31.47 -32.14 -26.90
CA PRO A 51 -32.12 -32.58 -25.64
C PRO A 51 -33.52 -33.20 -25.94
N PRO A 52 -34.59 -33.14 -25.10
CA PRO A 52 -34.79 -33.11 -23.62
C PRO A 52 -35.77 -34.23 -23.13
N ALA A 53 -35.85 -34.51 -21.82
CA ALA A 53 -37.09 -35.04 -21.24
C ALA A 53 -37.22 -34.80 -19.72
N THR A 54 -38.36 -34.20 -19.40
CA THR A 54 -39.04 -33.88 -18.13
C THR A 54 -39.17 -35.02 -17.10
N GLY A 55 -39.24 -34.68 -15.80
CA GLY A 55 -39.75 -35.62 -14.78
C GLY A 55 -39.72 -35.18 -13.31
N LYS A 56 -40.80 -34.51 -12.87
CA LYS A 56 -41.48 -34.47 -11.55
C LYS A 56 -40.74 -34.79 -10.21
N ALA A 57 -40.80 -33.80 -9.32
CA ALA A 57 -41.18 -33.77 -7.88
C ALA A 57 -41.13 -35.04 -6.98
N ALA A 58 -40.47 -34.93 -5.81
CA ALA A 58 -41.03 -35.28 -4.49
C ALA A 58 -40.14 -34.87 -3.30
N LYS A 59 -40.75 -34.10 -2.38
CA LYS A 59 -40.72 -34.14 -0.90
C LYS A 59 -39.40 -34.32 -0.11
N ALA A 60 -39.14 -33.25 0.65
CA ALA A 60 -38.96 -33.18 2.11
C ALA A 60 -38.01 -34.16 2.80
N ASP A 61 -36.92 -33.62 3.35
CA ASP A 61 -36.45 -34.02 4.67
C ASP A 61 -36.01 -32.83 5.52
N LYS A 62 -36.69 -32.74 6.65
CA LYS A 62 -36.61 -31.71 7.67
C LYS A 62 -35.56 -32.17 8.68
N LYS A 63 -34.29 -31.80 8.49
CA LYS A 63 -33.27 -31.99 9.53
C LYS A 63 -32.95 -30.66 10.20
N ALA A 64 -33.37 -30.57 11.46
CA ALA A 64 -33.18 -29.45 12.35
C ALA A 64 -31.71 -28.99 12.38
N ALA A 65 -31.46 -27.81 11.79
CA ALA A 65 -30.28 -27.01 12.12
C ALA A 65 -30.54 -26.39 13.50
N LYS A 66 -29.90 -26.99 14.50
CA LYS A 66 -29.70 -26.43 15.85
C LYS A 66 -29.31 -24.95 15.70
N PRO A 67 -30.02 -23.98 16.31
CA PRO A 67 -29.62 -22.59 16.21
C PRO A 67 -28.23 -22.47 16.83
N ALA A 68 -27.28 -21.97 16.04
CA ALA A 68 -25.98 -21.56 16.54
C ALA A 68 -26.23 -20.60 17.71
N ASP A 69 -25.66 -20.92 18.86
CA ASP A 69 -25.73 -20.13 20.07
C ASP A 69 -25.42 -18.66 19.73
N LYS A 70 -26.47 -17.84 19.73
CA LYS A 70 -26.33 -16.38 19.80
C LYS A 70 -25.64 -16.11 21.13
N LYS A 71 -24.32 -15.96 21.07
CA LYS A 71 -23.51 -15.38 22.13
C LYS A 71 -24.08 -13.98 22.34
N THR A 72 -24.98 -13.86 23.31
CA THR A 72 -25.57 -12.61 23.76
C THR A 72 -24.42 -11.75 24.25
N SER A 73 -24.02 -10.80 23.41
CA SER A 73 -23.13 -9.71 23.80
C SER A 73 -23.69 -9.10 25.07
N ALA A 74 -22.88 -9.08 26.12
CA ALA A 74 -23.24 -8.45 27.39
C ALA A 74 -23.75 -7.03 27.10
N LYS A 75 -24.89 -6.69 27.69
CA LYS A 75 -25.62 -5.42 27.53
C LYS A 75 -24.65 -4.24 27.76
N GLY A 76 -24.09 -3.70 26.67
CA GLY A 76 -23.08 -2.63 26.70
C GLY A 76 -21.94 -2.77 25.67
N ALA A 77 -21.65 -3.97 25.16
CA ALA A 77 -20.61 -4.19 24.15
C ALA A 77 -21.12 -3.93 22.72
N LYS A 78 -20.32 -3.22 21.90
CA LYS A 78 -20.61 -3.01 20.48
C LYS A 78 -20.65 -4.36 19.75
N THR A 79 -21.61 -4.49 18.83
CA THR A 79 -21.66 -5.62 17.90
C THR A 79 -20.54 -5.50 16.86
N GLU A 80 -20.14 -6.62 16.26
CA GLU A 80 -19.14 -6.63 15.17
C GLU A 80 -19.54 -5.70 14.02
N ALA A 81 -20.83 -5.66 13.65
CA ALA A 81 -21.34 -4.76 12.63
C ALA A 81 -21.19 -3.28 13.00
N GLN A 82 -21.39 -2.92 14.27
CA GLN A 82 -21.14 -1.54 14.75
C GLN A 82 -19.65 -1.22 14.72
N ILE A 83 -18.79 -2.17 15.11
CA ILE A 83 -17.33 -2.00 15.06
C ILE A 83 -16.88 -1.81 13.59
N ALA A 84 -17.43 -2.58 12.65
CA ALA A 84 -17.14 -2.43 11.22
C ALA A 84 -17.61 -1.07 10.66
N ALA A 85 -18.81 -0.60 11.03
CA ALA A 85 -19.29 0.73 10.61
C ALA A 85 -18.44 1.87 11.19
N GLU A 86 -17.94 1.70 12.42
CA GLU A 86 -16.97 2.64 13.00
C GLU A 86 -15.62 2.59 12.28
N LEU A 87 -15.15 1.41 11.88
CA LEU A 87 -13.94 1.25 11.07
C LEU A 87 -14.02 2.03 9.77
N GLU A 88 -15.14 2.00 9.06
CA GLU A 88 -15.32 2.79 7.84
C GLU A 88 -15.17 4.30 8.10
N THR A 89 -15.74 4.77 9.21
CA THR A 89 -15.68 6.18 9.59
C THR A 89 -14.26 6.59 10.01
N VAL A 90 -13.59 5.77 10.81
CA VAL A 90 -12.19 5.99 11.22
C VAL A 90 -11.27 5.92 10.01
N GLY A 91 -11.46 4.94 9.13
CA GLY A 91 -10.70 4.79 7.89
C GLY A 91 -10.80 6.04 7.03
N ARG A 92 -12.00 6.57 6.77
CA ARG A 92 -12.14 7.82 6.00
C ARG A 92 -11.39 9.00 6.64
N LYS A 93 -11.44 9.12 7.97
CA LYS A 93 -10.70 10.18 8.69
C LYS A 93 -9.19 10.03 8.54
N LEU A 94 -8.68 8.81 8.65
CA LEU A 94 -7.26 8.48 8.46
C LEU A 94 -6.79 8.82 7.06
N VAL A 95 -7.52 8.37 6.03
CA VAL A 95 -7.18 8.66 4.63
C VAL A 95 -7.23 10.16 4.34
N ALA A 96 -8.24 10.88 4.84
CA ALA A 96 -8.30 12.34 4.73
C ALA A 96 -7.18 13.06 5.50
N GLN A 97 -6.71 12.48 6.62
CA GLN A 97 -5.53 12.99 7.32
C GLN A 97 -4.26 12.75 6.51
N ALA A 98 -4.07 11.55 5.96
CA ALA A 98 -2.96 11.22 5.07
C ALA A 98 -2.92 12.18 3.87
N GLY A 99 -4.06 12.47 3.24
CA GLY A 99 -4.14 13.43 2.14
C GLY A 99 -3.68 14.85 2.51
N ARG A 100 -3.85 15.25 3.78
CA ARG A 100 -3.41 16.56 4.30
C ARG A 100 -1.94 16.58 4.70
N THR A 101 -1.37 15.44 5.11
CA THR A 101 0.00 15.36 5.64
C THR A 101 1.01 14.78 4.66
N VAL A 102 0.56 14.23 3.52
CA VAL A 102 1.44 13.64 2.52
C VAL A 102 2.46 14.66 2.02
N VAL A 103 3.71 14.22 1.91
CA VAL A 103 4.81 15.04 1.39
C VAL A 103 5.66 14.22 0.41
N PRO A 104 6.10 14.82 -0.72
CA PRO A 104 5.69 16.13 -1.25
C PRO A 104 4.21 16.15 -1.67
N SER A 105 3.55 17.31 -1.52
CA SER A 105 2.11 17.48 -1.83
C SER A 105 1.89 18.34 -3.08
N LYS A 106 0.68 18.33 -3.66
CA LYS A 106 0.37 19.15 -4.83
C LYS A 106 0.68 20.65 -4.64
N ALA A 107 0.46 21.14 -3.42
CA ALA A 107 0.74 22.53 -3.03
C ALA A 107 2.24 22.80 -2.77
N LYS A 108 3.01 21.79 -2.37
CA LYS A 108 4.45 21.88 -2.10
C LYS A 108 5.17 20.74 -2.81
N LYS A 109 5.32 20.89 -4.13
CA LYS A 109 6.02 19.94 -4.99
C LYS A 109 7.52 19.94 -4.66
N ASP A 110 8.12 18.77 -4.68
CA ASP A 110 9.58 18.64 -4.66
C ASP A 110 10.13 18.80 -6.08
N VAL A 111 11.23 19.52 -6.27
CA VAL A 111 11.79 19.78 -7.62
C VAL A 111 13.24 19.38 -7.68
N ARG A 112 13.56 18.50 -8.62
CA ARG A 112 14.90 17.99 -8.89
C ARG A 112 15.32 18.25 -10.33
N GLN A 113 16.60 18.51 -10.55
CA GLN A 113 17.17 18.55 -11.90
C GLN A 113 17.49 17.13 -12.36
N VAL A 114 17.09 16.79 -13.58
CA VAL A 114 17.32 15.49 -14.21
C VAL A 114 17.90 15.73 -15.60
N GLY A 115 19.22 15.60 -15.72
CA GLY A 115 19.95 16.00 -16.92
C GLY A 115 19.80 17.50 -17.20
N LYS A 116 19.32 17.85 -18.38
CA LYS A 116 19.05 19.24 -18.80
C LYS A 116 17.68 19.77 -18.35
N ASP A 117 16.81 18.90 -17.85
CA ASP A 117 15.44 19.23 -17.50
C ASP A 117 15.24 19.28 -15.98
N PHE A 118 14.10 19.81 -15.56
CA PHE A 118 13.63 19.81 -14.18
C PHE A 118 12.36 18.98 -14.07
N VAL A 119 12.25 18.23 -12.98
CA VAL A 119 11.10 17.39 -12.65
C VAL A 119 10.54 17.85 -11.31
N ALA A 120 9.33 18.40 -11.33
CA ALA A 120 8.54 18.63 -10.13
C ALA A 120 7.73 17.36 -9.84
N SER A 121 7.74 16.89 -8.59
CA SER A 121 7.01 15.68 -8.17
C SER A 121 6.18 15.92 -6.92
N TYR A 122 5.04 15.24 -6.85
CA TYR A 122 4.18 15.24 -5.67
C TYR A 122 3.38 13.94 -5.58
N VAL A 123 2.79 13.71 -4.41
CA VAL A 123 1.86 12.62 -4.15
C VAL A 123 0.48 13.19 -3.85
N GLU A 124 -0.56 12.52 -4.35
CA GLU A 124 -1.95 12.72 -3.94
C GLU A 124 -2.50 11.41 -3.39
N VAL A 125 -3.20 11.50 -2.27
CA VAL A 125 -4.00 10.40 -1.74
C VAL A 125 -5.32 10.32 -2.50
N ASP A 126 -5.67 9.15 -3.01
CA ASP A 126 -6.93 8.89 -3.70
C ASP A 126 -7.99 8.41 -2.71
N GLU A 127 -8.69 9.37 -2.11
CA GLU A 127 -9.72 9.12 -1.08
C GLU A 127 -10.89 8.28 -1.63
N SER A 128 -11.09 8.25 -2.95
CA SER A 128 -12.17 7.47 -3.59
C SER A 128 -11.89 5.96 -3.58
N THR A 129 -10.65 5.55 -3.33
CA THR A 129 -10.21 4.15 -3.35
C THR A 129 -10.21 3.48 -1.99
N ILE A 130 -10.75 4.16 -0.97
CA ILE A 130 -10.78 3.63 0.38
C ILE A 130 -11.61 2.34 0.44
N SER A 131 -11.04 1.32 1.10
CA SER A 131 -11.74 0.11 1.50
C SER A 131 -11.32 -0.27 2.91
N THR A 132 -12.25 -0.86 3.65
CA THR A 132 -11.99 -1.32 5.01
C THR A 132 -12.31 -2.80 5.18
N GLU A 133 -11.51 -3.51 5.95
CA GLU A 133 -11.75 -4.90 6.30
C GLU A 133 -11.53 -5.11 7.80
N LEU A 134 -12.48 -5.76 8.45
CA LEU A 134 -12.40 -6.10 9.86
C LEU A 134 -11.92 -7.55 10.02
N ARG A 135 -10.94 -7.79 10.88
CA ARG A 135 -10.44 -9.12 11.22
C ARG A 135 -10.52 -9.35 12.73
N PRO A 136 -11.11 -10.47 13.20
CA PRO A 136 -11.19 -10.76 14.62
C PRO A 136 -9.79 -11.01 15.21
N GLY A 137 -9.56 -10.47 16.41
CA GLY A 137 -8.39 -10.74 17.23
C GLY A 137 -8.74 -11.61 18.45
N ALA A 138 -8.01 -11.40 19.55
CA ALA A 138 -8.39 -11.98 20.84
C ALA A 138 -9.79 -11.51 21.27
N SER A 139 -10.43 -12.21 22.21
CA SER A 139 -11.82 -11.98 22.65
C SER A 139 -12.24 -10.50 22.71
N GLY A 140 -13.05 -10.05 21.73
CA GLY A 140 -13.60 -8.69 21.66
C GLY A 140 -12.70 -7.64 20.97
N GLN A 141 -11.47 -8.00 20.64
CA GLN A 141 -10.52 -7.17 19.88
C GLN A 141 -10.62 -7.44 18.39
N TYR A 142 -10.28 -6.43 17.59
CA TYR A 142 -10.24 -6.55 16.13
C TYR A 142 -9.05 -5.81 15.56
N VAL A 143 -8.61 -6.23 14.36
CA VAL A 143 -7.71 -5.45 13.51
C VAL A 143 -8.53 -4.92 12.33
N GLY A 144 -8.47 -3.61 12.13
CA GLY A 144 -9.02 -2.94 10.97
C GLY A 144 -7.93 -2.72 9.94
N PHE A 145 -8.18 -3.13 8.71
CA PHE A 145 -7.35 -2.81 7.56
C PHE A 145 -8.00 -1.63 6.85
N VAL A 146 -7.28 -0.53 6.70
CA VAL A 146 -7.71 0.63 5.91
C VAL A 146 -6.80 0.71 4.69
N ARG A 147 -7.37 0.50 3.51
CA ARG A 147 -6.61 0.41 2.26
C ARG A 147 -7.03 1.50 1.30
N TYR A 148 -6.07 2.14 0.66
CA TYR A 148 -6.28 3.20 -0.32
C TYR A 148 -5.08 3.31 -1.25
N LYS A 149 -5.16 4.18 -2.27
CA LYS A 149 -4.05 4.45 -3.17
C LYS A 149 -3.43 5.81 -2.92
N GLU A 150 -2.13 5.88 -3.12
CA GLU A 150 -1.39 7.11 -3.32
C GLU A 150 -0.87 7.16 -4.76
N ASN A 151 -1.10 8.27 -5.43
CA ASN A 151 -0.71 8.49 -6.81
C ASN A 151 0.47 9.47 -6.84
N VAL A 152 1.57 9.08 -7.47
CA VAL A 152 2.74 9.93 -7.67
C VAL A 152 2.63 10.59 -9.03
N TYR A 153 2.78 11.90 -9.05
CA TYR A 153 2.74 12.72 -10.25
C TYR A 153 4.10 13.36 -10.51
N GLU A 154 4.47 13.46 -11.78
CA GLU A 154 5.62 14.24 -12.23
C GLU A 154 5.21 15.25 -13.31
N CYS A 155 5.76 16.45 -13.22
CA CYS A 155 5.63 17.51 -14.22
C CYS A 155 7.04 17.94 -14.63
N ARG A 156 7.28 18.08 -15.94
CA ARG A 156 8.61 18.32 -16.50
C ARG A 156 8.69 19.66 -17.17
N GLY A 157 9.85 20.31 -17.10
CA GLY A 157 10.11 21.57 -17.79
C GLY A 157 11.59 21.88 -17.90
N ALA A 158 11.97 22.75 -18.84
CA ALA A 158 13.35 23.16 -19.07
C ALA A 158 13.94 24.01 -17.93
N SER A 159 13.12 24.50 -17.01
CA SER A 159 13.53 25.25 -15.82
C SER A 159 12.70 24.81 -14.60
N ARG A 160 13.19 25.13 -13.40
CA ARG A 160 12.47 24.88 -12.14
C ARG A 160 11.04 25.45 -12.16
N GLN A 161 10.88 26.68 -12.66
CA GLN A 161 9.58 27.33 -12.74
C GLN A 161 8.67 26.65 -13.78
N ALA A 162 9.22 26.29 -14.94
CA ALA A 162 8.45 25.59 -15.97
C ALA A 162 7.94 24.23 -15.46
N ALA A 163 8.76 23.48 -14.71
CA ALA A 163 8.34 22.22 -14.11
C ALA A 163 7.23 22.40 -13.05
N LEU A 164 7.26 23.48 -12.26
CA LEU A 164 6.26 23.73 -11.22
C LEU A 164 4.86 24.08 -11.76
N THR A 165 4.79 24.69 -12.95
CA THR A 165 3.55 25.12 -13.61
C THR A 165 3.10 24.22 -14.76
N ALA A 166 3.92 23.26 -15.18
CA ALA A 166 3.56 22.29 -16.22
C ALA A 166 2.42 21.35 -15.79
N ALA A 167 1.74 20.78 -16.78
CA ALA A 167 0.80 19.69 -16.56
C ALA A 167 1.55 18.45 -16.04
N CYS A 168 1.02 17.85 -14.98
CA CYS A 168 1.63 16.70 -14.33
C CYS A 168 0.96 15.41 -14.79
N GLN A 169 1.75 14.36 -14.97
CA GLN A 169 1.26 13.03 -15.33
C GLN A 169 1.44 12.09 -14.14
N GLN A 170 0.48 11.19 -13.94
CA GLN A 170 0.65 10.13 -12.97
C GLN A 170 1.70 9.15 -13.49
N VAL A 171 2.78 8.97 -12.74
CA VAL A 171 3.89 8.06 -13.11
C VAL A 171 3.91 6.79 -12.28
N LYS A 172 3.23 6.78 -11.13
CA LYS A 172 3.15 5.63 -10.23
C LYS A 172 1.88 5.65 -9.39
N ALA A 173 1.40 4.47 -9.04
CA ALA A 173 0.40 4.27 -7.99
C ALA A 173 0.99 3.34 -6.92
N ARG A 174 0.77 3.67 -5.65
CA ARG A 174 1.11 2.84 -4.50
C ARG A 174 -0.18 2.42 -3.80
N ARG A 175 -0.27 1.16 -3.37
CA ARG A 175 -1.34 0.72 -2.47
C ARG A 175 -0.87 0.86 -1.05
N ILE A 176 -1.61 1.60 -0.23
CA ILE A 176 -1.37 1.75 1.19
C ILE A 176 -2.31 0.80 1.95
N ASN A 177 -1.79 0.21 3.01
CA ASN A 177 -2.51 -0.66 3.91
C ASN A 177 -2.16 -0.27 5.34
N GLU A 178 -3.04 0.49 5.99
CA GLU A 178 -2.91 0.88 7.38
C GLU A 178 -3.61 -0.17 8.26
N LEU A 179 -2.90 -0.61 9.30
CA LEU A 179 -3.42 -1.55 10.28
C LEU A 179 -3.72 -0.79 11.56
N ILE A 180 -4.99 -0.80 11.95
CA ILE A 180 -5.46 -0.15 13.18
C ILE A 180 -6.09 -1.18 14.10
N ARG A 181 -6.04 -0.95 15.41
CA ARG A 181 -6.50 -1.95 16.40
C ARG A 181 -7.73 -1.46 17.13
N TYR A 182 -8.76 -2.29 17.20
CA TYR A 182 -9.85 -2.14 18.16
C TYR A 182 -9.50 -2.94 19.42
N ASP A 183 -9.40 -2.27 20.57
CA ASP A 183 -8.96 -2.88 21.82
C ASP A 183 -10.07 -3.55 22.65
N GLY A 184 -11.30 -3.57 22.13
CA GLY A 184 -12.51 -3.97 22.88
C GLY A 184 -13.38 -2.78 23.30
N SER A 185 -12.88 -1.56 23.14
CA SER A 185 -13.59 -0.31 23.44
C SER A 185 -13.49 0.71 22.31
N SER A 186 -12.27 0.96 21.80
CA SER A 186 -11.97 2.05 20.87
C SER A 186 -10.90 1.65 19.84
N TRP A 187 -10.85 2.42 18.75
CA TRP A 187 -9.85 2.29 17.69
C TRP A 187 -8.56 3.01 18.06
N GLN A 188 -7.42 2.35 17.85
CA GLN A 188 -6.06 2.84 18.11
C GLN A 188 -5.32 2.98 16.77
N TYR A 189 -4.88 4.20 16.44
CA TYR A 189 -4.21 4.57 15.19
C TYR A 189 -3.41 5.87 15.30
#